data_AF-S9ULB9-F1
#
_entry.id   AF-S9ULB9-F1
#
_cell.length_a   1.000
_cell.length_b   1.000
_cell.length_c   1.000
_cell.angle_alpha   90.00
_cell.angle_beta   90.00
_cell.angle_gamma   90.00
#
_symmetry.space_group_name_H-M   'P 1'
#
loop_
_entity.id
_entity.type
_entity.pdbx_description
1 polymer ?
#
loop_
_entity_poly.entity_id
_entity_poly.type
_entity_poly.pdbx_seq_one_letter_code
_entity_poly.pdbx_strand_id
1 'polypeptide(L)'
;MLSSGDASAAPALDHVTLLIPLHHYFRGGATEDLMVTPSCGEFSIVAPNPSDAQFKCVCWHIPLITAHMNKEGTIEIQLQDHNNNNSSHANGNEELFFPIQVQFASSVSLGRVDVKEVVNSDNGKGVEYGVTTSLIAENYDIS
;
A
#
# COMPACT_ATOMS: atom_id res chain seq x y z
N MET A 1 17.31 -35.48 9.43
CA MET A 1 15.96 -35.41 8.82
C MET A 1 15.49 -33.98 8.99
N LEU A 2 15.55 -33.16 7.95
CA LEU A 2 15.05 -31.79 8.00
C LEU A 2 13.66 -31.81 7.35
N SER A 3 12.68 -31.41 8.13
CA SER A 3 11.27 -31.35 7.77
C SER A 3 11.08 -30.47 6.55
N SER A 4 10.50 -31.04 5.50
CA SER A 4 9.97 -30.33 4.34
C SER A 4 8.83 -29.41 4.78
N GLY A 5 9.16 -28.17 5.10
CA GLY A 5 8.18 -27.09 5.26
C GLY A 5 7.75 -26.61 3.88
N ASP A 6 6.87 -27.36 3.22
CA ASP A 6 6.22 -26.89 2.00
C ASP A 6 4.70 -27.03 2.16
N ALA A 7 4.18 -26.28 3.12
CA ALA A 7 2.84 -25.75 2.98
C ALA A 7 3.02 -24.37 2.37
N SER A 8 2.86 -24.29 1.05
CA SER A 8 2.70 -23.04 0.31
C SER A 8 1.48 -22.29 0.86
N ALA A 9 1.64 -21.66 2.01
CA ALA A 9 0.70 -20.68 2.53
C ALA A 9 0.62 -19.58 1.47
N ALA A 10 -0.60 -19.23 1.07
CA ALA A 10 -0.79 -18.13 0.14
C ALA A 10 -0.09 -16.88 0.68
N PRO A 11 0.59 -16.09 -0.19
CA PRO A 11 1.34 -14.92 0.24
C PRO A 11 0.44 -13.99 1.06
N ALA A 12 0.86 -13.68 2.27
CA ALA A 12 0.26 -12.65 3.10
C ALA A 12 0.96 -11.32 2.84
N LEU A 13 0.19 -10.23 2.70
CA LEU A 13 0.73 -8.88 2.61
C LEU A 13 0.45 -8.16 3.93
N ASP A 14 1.52 -7.68 4.54
CA ASP A 14 1.51 -6.97 5.81
C ASP A 14 1.59 -5.46 5.58
N HIS A 15 0.87 -4.70 6.40
CA HIS A 15 0.91 -3.23 6.43
C HIS A 15 0.64 -2.57 5.07
N VAL A 16 -0.33 -3.10 4.33
CA VAL A 16 -0.68 -2.55 3.01
C VAL A 16 -1.22 -1.12 3.18
N THR A 17 -0.64 -0.19 2.45
CA THR A 17 -0.98 1.22 2.50
C THR A 17 -1.16 1.75 1.08
N LEU A 18 -2.28 2.39 0.81
CA LEU A 18 -2.55 3.09 -0.44
C LEU A 18 -2.65 4.59 -0.16
N LEU A 19 -1.84 5.38 -0.86
CA LEU A 19 -1.92 6.84 -0.84
C LEU A 19 -2.61 7.31 -2.12
N ILE A 20 -3.83 7.81 -1.96
CA ILE A 20 -4.66 8.32 -3.04
C ILE A 20 -4.61 9.85 -2.95
N PRO A 21 -3.98 10.55 -3.90
CA PRO A 21 -3.88 12.00 -3.87
C PRO A 21 -5.26 12.65 -4.05
N LEU A 22 -5.47 13.79 -3.40
CA LEU A 22 -6.67 14.61 -3.54
C LEU A 22 -6.29 15.93 -4.20
N HIS A 23 -5.79 15.84 -5.44
CA HIS A 23 -5.27 16.98 -6.18
C HIS A 23 -6.31 18.11 -6.23
N HIS A 24 -5.89 19.31 -5.86
CA HIS A 24 -6.63 20.57 -5.98
C HIS A 24 -7.97 20.69 -5.24
N TYR A 25 -8.51 19.63 -4.62
CA TYR A 25 -9.78 19.66 -3.90
C TYR A 25 -9.74 20.54 -2.65
N PHE A 26 -8.60 20.57 -1.94
CA PHE A 26 -8.45 21.33 -0.70
C PHE A 26 -7.74 22.67 -0.86
N ARG A 27 -7.83 23.34 -2.02
CA ARG A 27 -7.35 24.73 -2.18
C ARG A 27 -8.20 25.70 -1.34
N GLY A 28 -8.00 25.69 -0.02
CA GLY A 28 -8.62 26.61 0.94
C GLY A 28 -9.79 26.08 1.76
N GLY A 29 -10.15 24.79 1.66
CA GLY A 29 -11.32 24.19 2.33
C GLY A 29 -10.99 23.21 3.47
N ALA A 30 -11.96 23.03 4.39
CA ALA A 30 -11.91 22.03 5.46
C ALA A 30 -12.15 20.61 4.92
N THR A 31 -11.64 19.58 5.61
CA THR A 31 -11.85 18.15 5.24
C THR A 31 -13.27 17.64 5.50
N GLU A 32 -14.18 18.51 5.95
CA GLU A 32 -15.54 18.18 6.36
C GLU A 32 -16.43 17.79 5.17
N ASP A 33 -16.04 18.18 3.95
CA ASP A 33 -16.76 17.90 2.70
C ASP A 33 -16.27 16.64 1.98
N LEU A 34 -15.45 15.82 2.65
CA LEU A 34 -14.89 14.57 2.12
C LEU A 34 -15.48 13.39 2.89
N MET A 35 -16.22 12.54 2.20
CA MET A 35 -16.69 11.27 2.77
C MET A 35 -15.89 10.12 2.18
N VAL A 36 -15.18 9.38 3.04
CA VAL A 36 -14.40 8.20 2.67
C VAL A 36 -14.97 6.99 3.38
N THR A 37 -15.25 5.93 2.63
CA THR A 37 -15.81 4.68 3.17
C THR A 37 -15.02 3.49 2.63
N PRO A 38 -14.04 2.97 3.39
CA PRO A 38 -13.36 1.73 3.04
C PRO A 38 -14.21 0.52 3.45
N SER A 39 -14.18 -0.55 2.64
CA SER A 39 -14.85 -1.82 2.96
C SER A 39 -14.10 -2.64 4.02
N CYS A 40 -12.81 -2.37 4.20
CA CYS A 40 -11.93 -3.03 5.16
C CYS A 40 -10.77 -2.11 5.53
N GLY A 41 -10.08 -2.44 6.64
CA GLY A 41 -9.02 -1.57 7.15
C GLY A 41 -9.55 -0.22 7.64
N GLU A 42 -8.66 0.76 7.69
CA GLU A 42 -8.94 2.10 8.20
C GLU A 42 -8.38 3.15 7.24
N PHE A 43 -8.91 4.36 7.28
CA PHE A 43 -8.38 5.46 6.49
C PHE A 43 -8.01 6.65 7.37
N SER A 44 -7.09 7.46 6.87
CA SER A 44 -6.74 8.76 7.44
C SER A 44 -6.46 9.76 6.32
N ILE A 45 -6.59 11.06 6.61
CA ILE A 45 -6.17 12.12 5.70
C ILE A 45 -4.80 12.60 6.13
N VAL A 46 -3.84 12.53 5.21
CA VAL A 46 -2.44 12.86 5.50
C VAL A 46 -1.92 13.93 4.54
N ALA A 47 -1.00 14.76 5.03
CA ALA A 47 -0.18 15.61 4.18
C ALA A 47 1.20 14.93 4.04
N PRO A 48 1.51 14.31 2.90
CA PRO A 48 2.75 13.53 2.76
C PRO A 48 4.00 14.42 2.82
N ASN A 49 3.87 15.71 2.52
CA ASN A 49 4.91 16.70 2.75
C ASN A 49 4.41 17.80 3.71
N PRO A 50 5.00 17.95 4.91
CA PRO A 50 4.61 18.98 5.86
C PRO A 50 4.76 20.41 5.32
N SER A 51 5.64 20.61 4.34
CA SER A 51 5.85 21.91 3.69
C SER A 51 4.80 22.25 2.62
N ASP A 52 4.03 21.26 2.17
CA ASP A 52 2.94 21.43 1.21
C ASP A 52 1.60 21.11 1.87
N ALA A 53 1.15 22.02 2.73
CA ALA A 53 -0.12 21.90 3.46
C ALA A 53 -1.36 21.87 2.54
N GLN A 54 -1.21 22.19 1.26
CA GLN A 54 -2.29 22.17 0.27
C GLN A 54 -2.45 20.79 -0.37
N PHE A 55 -1.42 19.94 -0.31
CA PHE A 55 -1.47 18.60 -0.84
C PHE A 55 -1.87 17.59 0.25
N LYS A 56 -3.04 16.98 0.07
CA LYS A 56 -3.57 15.96 0.97
C LYS A 56 -3.80 14.66 0.20
N CYS A 57 -3.64 13.54 0.90
CA CYS A 57 -3.96 12.22 0.39
C CYS A 57 -4.95 11.53 1.34
N VAL A 58 -5.80 10.67 0.77
CA VAL A 58 -6.42 9.59 1.54
C VAL A 58 -5.37 8.50 1.69
N CYS A 59 -5.01 8.18 2.93
CA CYS A 59 -4.20 7.03 3.29
C CYS A 59 -5.13 5.90 3.71
N TRP A 60 -5.26 4.86 2.88
CA TRP A 60 -6.02 3.66 3.20
C TRP A 60 -5.07 2.57 3.69
N HIS A 61 -5.22 2.16 4.94
CA HIS A 61 -4.38 1.17 5.59
C HIS A 61 -5.14 -0.14 5.82
N ILE A 62 -4.61 -1.23 5.29
CA ILE A 62 -5.12 -2.59 5.48
C ILE A 62 -4.02 -3.39 6.20
N PRO A 63 -4.19 -3.71 7.50
CA PRO A 63 -3.12 -4.31 8.29
C PRO A 63 -2.60 -5.64 7.74
N LEU A 64 -3.50 -6.44 7.17
CA LEU A 64 -3.20 -7.78 6.67
C LEU A 64 -4.13 -8.17 5.51
N ILE A 65 -3.55 -8.61 4.41
CA ILE A 65 -4.24 -9.24 3.28
C ILE A 65 -3.75 -10.69 3.17
N THR A 66 -4.68 -11.65 3.10
CA THR A 66 -4.38 -13.06 2.89
C THR A 66 -5.35 -13.66 1.87
N ALA A 67 -5.17 -14.94 1.50
CA ALA A 67 -6.14 -15.64 0.67
C ALA A 67 -7.55 -15.77 1.29
N HIS A 68 -7.69 -15.58 2.60
CA HIS A 68 -8.94 -15.78 3.33
C HIS A 68 -9.52 -14.47 3.91
N MET A 69 -8.71 -13.42 4.02
CA MET A 69 -9.10 -12.18 4.70
C MET A 69 -8.61 -10.97 3.90
N ASN A 70 -9.50 -10.00 3.68
CA ASN A 70 -9.23 -8.78 2.90
C ASN A 70 -8.63 -9.04 1.52
N LYS A 71 -8.87 -10.23 0.94
CA LYS A 71 -8.39 -10.61 -0.40
C LYS A 71 -8.84 -9.61 -1.46
N GLU A 72 -10.02 -9.03 -1.26
CA GLU A 72 -10.63 -8.00 -2.07
C GLU A 72 -11.18 -6.92 -1.14
N GLY A 73 -11.20 -5.68 -1.62
CA GLY A 73 -11.72 -4.53 -0.89
C GLY A 73 -11.95 -3.35 -1.81
N THR A 74 -12.81 -2.43 -1.39
CA THR A 74 -13.14 -1.21 -2.10
C THR A 74 -13.02 -0.01 -1.16
N ILE A 75 -12.64 1.14 -1.71
CA ILE A 75 -12.72 2.43 -1.02
C ILE A 75 -13.56 3.37 -1.86
N GLU A 76 -14.59 3.93 -1.25
CA GLU A 76 -15.43 4.95 -1.87
C GLU A 76 -15.00 6.32 -1.36
N ILE A 77 -14.75 7.26 -2.28
CA ILE A 77 -14.38 8.64 -1.98
C ILE A 77 -15.41 9.55 -2.64
N GLN A 78 -16.15 10.29 -1.82
CA GLN A 78 -17.12 11.27 -2.27
C GLN A 78 -16.66 12.67 -1.93
N LEU A 79 -16.69 13.53 -2.95
CA LEU A 79 -16.32 14.93 -2.89
C LEU A 79 -17.62 15.76 -2.94
N GLN A 80 -18.01 16.42 -1.85
CA GLN A 80 -19.16 17.31 -1.85
C GLN A 80 -18.78 18.69 -2.41
N ASP A 81 -19.38 19.07 -3.54
CA ASP A 81 -19.23 20.42 -4.09
C ASP A 81 -20.12 21.40 -3.31
N HIS A 82 -19.51 22.32 -2.58
CA HIS A 82 -20.21 23.31 -1.76
C HIS A 82 -20.37 24.68 -2.43
N ASN A 83 -20.41 24.75 -3.77
CA ASN A 83 -20.64 26.01 -4.47
C ASN A 83 -21.82 25.97 -5.46
N ASN A 84 -22.94 26.55 -5.02
CA ASN A 84 -24.13 26.78 -5.84
C ASN A 84 -23.99 27.96 -6.83
N ASN A 85 -22.78 28.34 -7.23
CA ASN A 85 -22.51 29.35 -8.26
C ASN A 85 -21.09 29.19 -8.84
N ASN A 86 -21.01 28.65 -10.07
CA ASN A 86 -19.86 28.77 -10.99
C ASN A 86 -18.46 28.45 -10.42
N SER A 87 -18.24 27.26 -9.87
CA SER A 87 -16.89 26.68 -9.85
C SER A 87 -16.91 25.31 -10.49
N SER A 88 -16.72 25.31 -11.80
CA SER A 88 -16.27 24.15 -12.58
C SER A 88 -14.93 23.65 -12.04
N HIS A 89 -14.95 22.80 -11.00
CA HIS A 89 -13.77 22.10 -10.49
C HIS A 89 -13.50 20.77 -11.21
N ALA A 90 -14.31 20.43 -12.22
CA ALA A 90 -14.05 19.32 -13.11
C ALA A 90 -13.90 19.84 -14.55
N ASN A 91 -12.71 20.34 -14.89
CA ASN A 91 -12.26 20.08 -16.26
C ASN A 91 -12.08 18.57 -16.31
N GLY A 92 -12.94 17.86 -17.05
CA GLY A 92 -13.05 16.40 -17.07
C GLY A 92 -11.82 15.60 -17.56
N ASN A 93 -10.64 16.21 -17.54
CA ASN A 93 -9.34 15.66 -17.90
C ASN A 93 -8.32 15.69 -16.74
N GLU A 94 -8.67 16.16 -15.54
CA GLU A 94 -7.75 16.13 -14.40
C GLU A 94 -7.84 14.77 -13.70
N GLU A 95 -6.73 14.04 -13.69
CA GLU A 95 -6.54 12.81 -12.92
C GLU A 95 -6.48 13.14 -11.42
N LEU A 96 -7.64 13.41 -10.81
CA LEU A 96 -7.73 13.91 -9.43
C LEU A 96 -7.11 12.98 -8.39
N PHE A 97 -7.05 11.68 -8.70
CA PHE A 97 -6.65 10.61 -7.79
C PHE A 97 -5.39 9.86 -8.23
N PHE A 98 -4.70 10.32 -9.27
CA PHE A 98 -3.49 9.63 -9.76
C PHE A 98 -2.25 10.50 -9.63
N PRO A 99 -1.07 9.89 -9.41
CA PRO A 99 -0.86 8.44 -9.22
C PRO A 99 -1.30 7.95 -7.84
N ILE A 100 -1.82 6.72 -7.75
CA ILE A 100 -2.05 6.05 -6.46
C ILE A 100 -0.79 5.30 -6.09
N GLN A 101 -0.20 5.61 -4.94
CA GLN A 101 0.99 4.91 -4.46
C GLN A 101 0.58 3.75 -3.56
N VAL A 102 1.15 2.57 -3.78
CA VAL A 102 0.91 1.37 -2.98
C VAL A 102 2.20 0.93 -2.30
N GLN A 103 2.08 0.64 -1.01
CA GLN A 103 3.16 0.15 -0.16
C GLN A 103 2.72 -1.10 0.59
N PHE A 104 3.61 -2.09 0.70
CA PHE A 104 3.36 -3.28 1.51
C PHE A 104 4.67 -4.02 1.81
N ALA A 105 4.63 -4.85 2.84
CA ALA A 105 5.66 -5.84 3.14
C ALA A 105 5.08 -7.26 3.03
N SER A 106 5.93 -8.25 2.82
CA SER A 106 5.56 -9.66 2.89
C SER A 106 6.78 -10.50 3.19
N SER A 107 6.59 -11.67 3.80
CA SER A 107 7.66 -12.64 4.07
C SER A 107 7.91 -13.62 2.91
N VAL A 108 7.42 -13.32 1.71
CA VAL A 108 7.55 -14.22 0.54
C VAL A 108 8.71 -13.85 -0.39
N SER A 109 9.27 -14.87 -1.04
CA SER A 109 10.34 -14.73 -2.05
C SER A 109 9.73 -14.54 -3.44
N LEU A 110 9.88 -13.36 -4.05
CA LEU A 110 9.62 -13.21 -5.48
C LEU A 110 10.74 -13.88 -6.26
N GLY A 111 10.39 -14.91 -7.04
CA GLY A 111 11.35 -15.60 -7.92
C GLY A 111 11.90 -16.93 -7.38
N ARG A 112 11.38 -17.44 -6.26
CA ARG A 112 11.78 -18.74 -5.67
C ARG A 112 13.30 -18.85 -5.45
N VAL A 113 13.89 -17.75 -4.97
CA VAL A 113 15.31 -17.74 -4.59
C VAL A 113 15.42 -18.30 -3.19
N ASP A 114 16.11 -19.43 -3.08
CA ASP A 114 16.33 -20.15 -1.81
C ASP A 114 17.82 -20.42 -1.62
N VAL A 115 18.28 -20.31 -0.37
CA VAL A 115 19.62 -20.74 0.03
C VAL A 115 19.57 -22.25 0.25
N LYS A 116 20.36 -23.01 -0.53
CA LYS A 116 20.41 -24.47 -0.40
C LYS A 116 21.39 -24.94 0.67
N GLU A 117 22.57 -24.35 0.69
CA GLU A 117 23.63 -24.68 1.64
C GLU A 117 24.54 -23.48 1.88
N VAL A 118 25.13 -23.45 3.08
CA VAL A 118 26.22 -22.53 3.44
C VAL A 118 27.39 -23.40 3.86
N VAL A 119 28.53 -23.21 3.20
CA VAL A 119 29.74 -24.01 3.42
C VAL A 119 30.92 -23.13 3.76
N ASN A 120 31.82 -23.65 4.58
CA ASN A 120 33.10 -23.03 4.86
C ASN A 120 34.02 -23.16 3.62
N SER A 121 34.60 -22.05 3.17
CA SER A 121 35.44 -22.00 1.96
C SER A 121 36.71 -22.84 2.04
N ASP A 122 37.25 -23.04 3.24
CA ASP A 122 38.57 -23.63 3.46
C ASP A 122 38.50 -25.16 3.53
N ASN A 123 37.37 -25.70 4.00
CA ASN A 123 37.21 -27.14 4.23
C ASN A 123 35.94 -27.75 3.63
N GLY A 124 35.09 -26.95 3.00
CA GLY A 124 33.84 -27.38 2.35
C GLY A 124 32.77 -27.91 3.32
N LYS A 125 32.95 -27.78 4.63
CA LYS A 125 31.97 -28.28 5.62
C LYS A 125 30.79 -27.33 5.73
N GLY A 126 29.60 -27.91 5.88
CA GLY A 126 28.37 -27.15 6.14
C GLY A 126 28.46 -26.33 7.43
N VAL A 127 27.87 -25.14 7.39
CA VAL A 127 27.79 -24.19 8.50
C VAL A 127 26.32 -23.92 8.82
N GLU A 128 26.00 -23.76 10.09
CA GLU A 128 24.65 -23.39 10.53
C GLU A 128 24.32 -21.96 10.11
N TYR A 129 23.09 -21.74 9.62
CA TYR A 129 22.63 -20.45 9.16
C TYR A 129 21.12 -20.28 9.36
N GLY A 130 20.68 -19.02 9.42
CA GLY A 130 19.27 -18.63 9.38
C GLY A 130 19.00 -17.79 8.12
N VAL A 131 17.81 -17.92 7.56
CA VAL A 131 17.36 -17.13 6.40
C VAL A 131 16.10 -16.39 6.77
N THR A 132 16.07 -15.11 6.44
CA THR A 132 14.87 -14.28 6.45
C THR A 132 14.65 -13.77 5.03
N THR A 133 13.46 -13.99 4.51
CA THR A 133 13.06 -13.51 3.18
C THR A 133 12.01 -12.43 3.35
N SER A 134 12.18 -11.31 2.64
CA SER A 134 11.18 -10.25 2.59
C SER A 134 10.98 -9.72 1.18
N LEU A 135 9.74 -9.38 0.88
CA LEU A 135 9.32 -8.58 -0.26
C LEU A 135 8.82 -7.24 0.28
N ILE A 136 9.34 -6.14 -0.26
CA ILE A 136 8.93 -4.78 0.11
C ILE A 136 8.61 -4.03 -1.17
N ALA A 137 7.43 -3.41 -1.22
CA ALA A 137 7.08 -2.41 -2.21
C ALA A 137 7.00 -1.04 -1.51
N GLU A 138 7.88 -0.11 -1.89
CA GLU A 138 7.93 1.23 -1.29
C GLU A 138 7.24 2.29 -2.17
N ASN A 139 7.25 2.13 -3.49
CA ASN A 139 6.68 3.08 -4.45
C ASN A 139 6.14 2.32 -5.67
N TYR A 140 5.06 1.55 -5.47
CA TYR A 140 4.34 0.95 -6.59
C TYR A 140 3.24 1.91 -7.04
N ASP A 141 3.40 2.52 -8.21
CA ASP A 141 2.46 3.50 -8.73
C ASP A 141 1.41 2.84 -9.62
N ILE A 142 0.14 3.19 -9.39
CA ILE A 142 -0.97 2.95 -10.30
C ILE A 142 -1.21 4.26 -11.04
N SER A 143 -1.15 4.21 -12.37
CA SER A 143 -1.36 5.32 -13.31
C SER A 143 -2.56 5.07 -14.21
#